data_AF-I0BSQ2-F1
#
_entry.id   AF-I0BSQ2-F1
#
_cell.length_a   1.000
_cell.length_b   1.000
_cell.length_c   1.000
_cell.angle_alpha   90.00
_cell.angle_beta   90.00
_cell.angle_gamma   90.00
#
_symmetry.space_group_name_H-M   'P 1'
#
loop_
_entity.id
_entity.type
_entity.pdbx_description
1 polymer ?
#
loop_
_entity_poly.entity_id
_entity_poly.type
_entity_poly.pdbx_seq_one_letter_code
_entity_poly.pdbx_strand_id
1 'polypeptide(L)'
;MLNADTAAFWTRNLRDHALFVYDTLSPQEEAERQRALYYLRWFDTRLKEDPSANPRRLLPGAESLRIFLLHLLRRQLTEGLGILLTPTYISHTVSENEEALRVLGSSPGASSTDPQLRSHLLWLPVLAGDAFVIQGALDEVEKEHVRTYIGHTQRFEDAYAYAVELAGFLRTGLTDFPAITRFREIVRRETEAFLVSLRELERLEAGNLVLDKLPLVFVEHIRRETEFYVGTLG
;
A
#
# COMPACT_ATOMS: atom_id res chain seq x y z
N MET A 1 -4.09 -8.36 17.77
CA MET A 1 -4.57 -9.74 17.51
C MET A 1 -4.86 -9.85 16.03
N LEU A 2 -4.43 -10.91 15.36
CA LEU A 2 -4.94 -11.25 14.02
C LEU A 2 -6.45 -11.50 14.16
N ASN A 3 -7.29 -10.65 13.57
CA ASN A 3 -8.73 -10.89 13.45
C ASN A 3 -9.07 -11.25 11.99
N ALA A 4 -10.30 -11.73 11.77
CA ALA A 4 -10.80 -12.10 10.45
C ALA A 4 -10.61 -10.97 9.42
N ASP A 5 -10.82 -9.72 9.84
CA ASP A 5 -10.70 -8.53 9.01
C ASP A 5 -9.28 -8.32 8.49
N THR A 6 -8.26 -8.61 9.31
CA THR A 6 -6.85 -8.51 8.93
C THR A 6 -6.48 -9.50 7.82
N ALA A 7 -6.94 -10.75 7.93
CA ALA A 7 -6.66 -11.76 6.92
C ALA A 7 -7.39 -11.48 5.60
N ALA A 8 -8.64 -11.01 5.68
CA ALA A 8 -9.42 -10.59 4.52
C ALA A 8 -8.78 -9.39 3.80
N PHE A 9 -8.33 -8.39 4.56
CA PHE A 9 -7.60 -7.23 4.04
C PHE A 9 -6.36 -7.67 3.25
N TRP A 10 -5.44 -8.40 3.87
CA TRP A 10 -4.19 -8.80 3.21
C TRP A 10 -4.42 -9.72 2.01
N THR A 11 -5.43 -10.61 2.05
CA THR A 11 -5.77 -11.44 0.89
C THR A 11 -6.17 -10.58 -0.30
N ARG A 12 -7.03 -9.57 -0.08
CA ARG A 12 -7.47 -8.66 -1.14
C ARG A 12 -6.34 -7.74 -1.60
N ASN A 13 -5.52 -7.22 -0.68
CA ASN A 13 -4.40 -6.34 -1.02
C ASN A 13 -3.40 -7.03 -1.96
N LEU A 14 -2.94 -8.22 -1.57
CA LEU A 14 -1.98 -8.99 -2.36
C LEU A 14 -2.55 -9.47 -3.69
N ARG A 15 -3.87 -9.72 -3.74
CA ARG A 15 -4.59 -10.01 -4.98
C ARG A 15 -4.56 -8.82 -5.94
N ASP A 16 -4.84 -7.62 -5.44
CA ASP A 16 -4.88 -6.40 -6.25
C ASP A 16 -3.49 -6.05 -6.79
N HIS A 17 -2.43 -6.27 -6.01
CA HIS A 17 -1.05 -6.13 -6.52
C HIS A 17 -0.76 -7.05 -7.70
N ALA A 18 -1.21 -8.31 -7.63
CA ALA A 18 -1.05 -9.25 -8.75
C ALA A 18 -1.86 -8.79 -9.97
N LEU A 19 -3.05 -8.22 -9.77
CA LEU A 19 -3.84 -7.60 -10.84
C LEU A 19 -3.10 -6.42 -11.47
N PHE A 20 -2.60 -5.47 -10.68
CA PHE A 20 -1.93 -4.28 -11.21
C PHE A 20 -0.67 -4.62 -11.97
N VAL A 21 0.12 -5.58 -11.46
CA VAL A 21 1.28 -6.10 -12.21
C VAL A 21 0.83 -6.73 -13.53
N TYR A 22 -0.22 -7.54 -13.54
CA TYR A 22 -0.72 -8.18 -14.75
C TYR A 22 -1.20 -7.17 -15.80
N ASP A 23 -1.98 -6.17 -15.41
CA ASP A 23 -2.57 -5.19 -16.32
C ASP A 23 -1.56 -4.17 -16.85
N THR A 24 -0.50 -3.88 -16.10
CA THR A 24 0.51 -2.88 -16.48
C THR A 24 1.71 -3.45 -17.23
N LEU A 25 1.89 -4.77 -17.25
CA LEU A 25 2.93 -5.43 -18.02
C LEU A 25 2.63 -5.38 -19.52
N SER A 26 3.62 -4.99 -20.30
CA SER A 26 3.56 -4.95 -21.76
C SER A 26 3.27 -6.35 -22.32
N PRO A 27 2.50 -6.49 -23.42
CA PRO A 27 2.25 -7.80 -24.04
C PRO A 27 3.51 -8.59 -24.44
N GLN A 28 4.65 -7.92 -24.62
CA GLN A 28 5.93 -8.59 -24.91
C GLN A 28 6.54 -9.28 -23.66
N GLU A 29 6.15 -8.90 -22.45
CA GLU A 29 6.58 -9.50 -21.18
C GLU A 29 5.70 -10.71 -20.80
N GLU A 30 5.33 -11.53 -21.78
CA GLU A 30 4.31 -12.58 -21.63
C GLU A 30 4.64 -13.58 -20.51
N ALA A 31 5.92 -13.94 -20.34
CA ALA A 31 6.34 -14.82 -19.26
C ALA A 31 6.02 -14.24 -17.87
N GLU A 32 6.23 -12.93 -17.67
CA GLU A 32 5.92 -12.27 -16.40
C GLU A 32 4.42 -12.05 -16.25
N ARG A 33 3.70 -11.77 -17.35
CA ARG A 33 2.23 -11.67 -17.35
C ARG A 33 1.60 -12.98 -16.88
N GLN A 34 2.07 -14.12 -17.37
CA GLN A 34 1.56 -15.42 -16.93
C GLN A 34 1.86 -15.70 -15.44
N ARG A 35 3.01 -15.25 -14.92
CA ARG A 35 3.33 -15.34 -13.49
C ARG A 35 2.41 -14.45 -12.66
N ALA A 36 2.16 -13.21 -13.07
CA ALA A 36 1.21 -12.31 -12.41
C ALA A 36 -0.21 -12.89 -12.39
N LEU A 37 -0.66 -13.45 -13.52
CA LEU A 37 -1.95 -14.12 -13.63
C LEU A 37 -2.08 -15.34 -12.71
N TYR A 38 -0.99 -16.09 -12.52
CA TYR A 38 -0.96 -17.18 -11.54
C TYR A 38 -1.25 -16.66 -10.13
N TYR A 39 -0.57 -15.60 -9.67
CA TYR A 39 -0.81 -15.03 -8.35
C TYR A 39 -2.23 -14.47 -8.21
N LEU A 40 -2.72 -13.75 -9.23
CA LEU A 40 -4.09 -13.24 -9.27
C LEU A 40 -5.10 -14.36 -9.01
N ARG A 41 -5.01 -15.46 -9.78
CA ARG A 41 -5.90 -16.64 -9.61
C ARG A 41 -5.72 -17.34 -8.27
N TRP A 42 -4.48 -17.39 -7.77
CA TRP A 42 -4.18 -17.99 -6.48
C TRP A 42 -4.91 -17.23 -5.36
N PHE A 43 -4.80 -15.90 -5.32
CA PHE A 43 -5.49 -15.10 -4.31
C PHE A 43 -7.01 -15.02 -4.54
N ASP A 44 -7.49 -15.01 -5.79
CA ASP A 44 -8.92 -15.11 -6.10
C ASP A 44 -9.55 -16.39 -5.51
N THR A 45 -8.79 -17.49 -5.49
CA THR A 45 -9.24 -18.74 -4.86
C THR A 45 -9.32 -18.58 -3.34
N ARG A 46 -8.37 -17.88 -2.72
CA ARG A 46 -8.37 -17.63 -1.27
C ARG A 46 -9.43 -16.65 -0.81
N LEU A 47 -9.84 -15.69 -1.65
CA LEU A 47 -10.94 -14.78 -1.34
C LEU A 47 -12.30 -15.50 -1.20
N LYS A 48 -12.45 -16.70 -1.78
CA LYS A 48 -13.67 -17.53 -1.68
C LYS A 48 -13.68 -18.42 -0.44
N GLU A 49 -12.53 -18.57 0.21
CA GLU A 49 -12.38 -19.32 1.45
C GLU A 49 -12.65 -18.38 2.63
N ASP A 50 -13.04 -18.93 3.79
CA ASP A 50 -13.09 -18.14 5.03
C ASP A 50 -11.66 -17.79 5.47
N PRO A 51 -11.22 -16.52 5.35
CA PRO A 51 -9.84 -16.13 5.66
C PRO A 51 -9.54 -16.27 7.15
N SER A 52 -10.58 -16.25 7.99
CA SER A 52 -10.46 -16.31 9.45
C SER A 52 -10.13 -17.73 9.94
N ALA A 53 -10.48 -18.75 9.16
CA ALA A 53 -10.29 -20.14 9.54
C ALA A 53 -8.80 -20.51 9.65
N ASN A 54 -7.94 -19.95 8.79
CA ASN A 54 -6.49 -20.16 8.87
C ASN A 54 -5.70 -19.08 8.07
N PRO A 55 -5.43 -17.91 8.69
CA PRO A 55 -4.67 -16.82 8.05
C PRO A 55 -3.27 -17.23 7.57
N ARG A 56 -2.64 -18.21 8.24
CA ARG A 56 -1.29 -18.70 7.87
C ARG A 56 -1.26 -19.41 6.52
N ARG A 57 -2.41 -19.81 5.96
CA ARG A 57 -2.49 -20.37 4.59
C ARG A 57 -2.08 -19.37 3.51
N LEU A 58 -2.11 -18.07 3.80
CA LEU A 58 -1.68 -17.03 2.88
C LEU A 58 -0.15 -16.96 2.74
N LEU A 59 0.60 -17.44 3.75
CA LEU A 59 2.06 -17.27 3.82
C LEU A 59 2.80 -17.77 2.58
N PRO A 60 2.55 -18.99 2.04
CA PRO A 60 3.28 -19.46 0.87
C PRO A 60 3.03 -18.59 -0.38
N GLY A 61 1.79 -18.12 -0.55
CA GLY A 61 1.41 -17.25 -1.67
C GLY A 61 2.03 -15.85 -1.53
N ALA A 62 1.99 -15.28 -0.34
CA ALA A 62 2.60 -13.99 -0.03
C ALA A 62 4.13 -14.02 -0.23
N GLU A 63 4.82 -15.05 0.29
CA GLU A 63 6.26 -15.21 0.17
C GLU A 63 6.70 -15.38 -1.29
N SER A 64 5.98 -16.21 -2.04
CA SER A 64 6.22 -16.40 -3.47
C SER A 64 5.96 -15.11 -4.28
N LEU A 65 4.88 -14.38 -3.98
CA LEU A 65 4.59 -13.09 -4.60
C LEU A 65 5.68 -12.06 -4.30
N ARG A 66 6.18 -11.99 -3.06
CA ARG A 66 7.29 -11.11 -2.68
C ARG A 66 8.54 -11.38 -3.51
N ILE A 67 8.91 -12.65 -3.69
CA ILE A 67 10.05 -13.05 -4.53
C ILE A 67 9.81 -12.61 -5.99
N PHE A 68 8.59 -12.76 -6.50
CA PHE A 68 8.25 -12.31 -7.84
C PHE A 68 8.34 -10.78 -8.00
N LEU A 69 7.82 -10.01 -7.06
CA LEU A 69 7.90 -8.54 -7.08
C LEU A 69 9.36 -8.06 -7.05
N LEU A 70 10.20 -8.65 -6.20
CA LEU A 70 11.64 -8.36 -6.15
C LEU A 70 12.35 -8.73 -7.45
N HIS A 71 11.93 -9.81 -8.12
CA HIS A 71 12.42 -10.16 -9.45
C HIS A 71 12.07 -9.09 -10.50
N LEU A 72 10.83 -8.60 -10.52
CA LEU A 72 10.43 -7.51 -11.42
C LEU A 72 11.22 -6.23 -11.15
N LEU A 73 11.35 -5.85 -9.88
CA LEU A 73 12.15 -4.69 -9.48
C LEU A 73 13.61 -4.82 -9.93
N ARG A 74 14.23 -5.99 -9.74
CA ARG A 74 15.58 -6.25 -10.23
C ARG A 74 15.68 -6.03 -11.74
N ARG A 75 14.73 -6.55 -12.52
CA ARG A 75 14.71 -6.38 -13.98
C ARG A 75 14.55 -4.92 -14.39
N GLN A 76 13.67 -4.16 -13.73
CA GLN A 76 13.53 -2.71 -13.96
C GLN A 76 14.85 -1.96 -13.76
N LEU A 77 15.63 -2.36 -12.76
CA LEU A 77 16.88 -1.69 -12.40
C LEU A 77 18.09 -2.12 -13.25
N THR A 78 18.02 -3.23 -13.98
CA THR A 78 19.22 -3.84 -14.60
C THR A 78 19.07 -4.24 -16.06
N GLU A 79 17.88 -4.58 -16.53
CA GLU A 79 17.65 -5.20 -17.85
C GLU A 79 16.68 -4.41 -18.73
N GLY A 80 15.86 -3.56 -18.12
CA GLY A 80 14.67 -3.02 -18.75
C GLY A 80 13.50 -4.01 -18.66
N LEU A 81 12.31 -3.50 -18.34
CA LEU A 81 11.09 -4.27 -18.22
C LEU A 81 9.96 -3.43 -18.80
N GLY A 82 9.21 -3.97 -19.78
CA GLY A 82 8.02 -3.32 -20.30
C GLY A 82 6.90 -3.34 -19.27
N ILE A 83 6.84 -2.35 -18.38
CA ILE A 83 5.80 -2.22 -17.36
C ILE A 83 5.52 -0.73 -17.08
N LEU A 84 4.26 -0.39 -16.75
CA LEU A 84 3.88 0.99 -16.41
C LEU A 84 4.08 1.35 -14.93
N LEU A 85 4.16 0.36 -14.02
CA LEU A 85 4.46 0.59 -12.61
C LEU A 85 5.92 1.00 -12.43
N THR A 86 6.18 2.00 -11.60
CA THR A 86 7.54 2.49 -11.33
C THR A 86 8.28 1.60 -10.31
N PRO A 87 9.62 1.64 -10.27
CA PRO A 87 10.40 0.87 -9.29
C PRO A 87 10.01 1.14 -7.83
N THR A 88 9.74 2.41 -7.49
CA THR A 88 9.33 2.79 -6.13
C THR A 88 7.96 2.21 -5.78
N TYR A 89 7.00 2.21 -6.71
CA TYR A 89 5.70 1.58 -6.48
C TYR A 89 5.86 0.08 -6.17
N ILE A 90 6.63 -0.66 -6.99
CA ILE A 90 6.91 -2.08 -6.70
C ILE A 90 7.61 -2.25 -5.35
N SER A 91 8.52 -1.34 -4.97
CA SER A 91 9.18 -1.38 -3.67
C SER A 91 8.22 -1.19 -2.49
N HIS A 92 7.21 -0.32 -2.62
CA HIS A 92 6.16 -0.12 -1.61
C HIS A 92 5.29 -1.38 -1.49
N THR A 93 4.83 -1.92 -2.62
CA THR A 93 4.10 -3.20 -2.69
C THR A 93 4.87 -4.36 -2.04
N VAL A 94 6.20 -4.40 -2.17
CA VAL A 94 7.06 -5.37 -1.47
C VAL A 94 7.04 -5.15 0.04
N SER A 95 7.13 -3.89 0.49
CA SER A 95 7.13 -3.52 1.91
C SER A 95 5.81 -3.91 2.58
N GLU A 96 4.69 -3.68 1.91
CA GLU A 96 3.37 -4.13 2.33
C GLU A 96 3.27 -5.67 2.39
N ASN A 97 3.82 -6.37 1.39
CA ASN A 97 3.85 -7.83 1.39
C ASN A 97 4.71 -8.39 2.56
N GLU A 98 5.83 -7.74 2.88
CA GLU A 98 6.63 -8.07 4.07
C GLU A 98 5.86 -7.84 5.37
N GLU A 99 5.07 -6.77 5.45
CA GLU A 99 4.16 -6.56 6.59
C GLU A 99 3.07 -7.62 6.64
N ALA A 100 2.51 -8.04 5.49
CA ALA A 100 1.55 -9.14 5.43
C ALA A 100 2.16 -10.43 5.99
N LEU A 101 3.36 -10.81 5.54
CA LEU A 101 4.09 -11.97 6.04
C LEU A 101 4.33 -11.88 7.54
N ARG A 102 4.75 -10.70 8.03
CA ARG A 102 4.96 -10.47 9.45
C ARG A 102 3.67 -10.62 10.24
N VAL A 103 2.59 -9.95 9.83
CA VAL A 103 1.28 -9.97 10.50
C VAL A 103 0.72 -11.39 10.52
N LEU A 104 0.69 -12.07 9.38
CA LEU A 104 0.13 -13.42 9.21
C LEU A 104 0.98 -14.51 9.87
N GLY A 105 2.30 -14.32 9.95
CA GLY A 105 3.25 -15.25 10.55
C GLY A 105 3.45 -15.07 12.06
N SER A 106 3.15 -13.89 12.60
CA SER A 106 3.39 -13.57 14.01
C SER A 106 2.59 -14.46 14.96
N SER A 107 3.24 -14.88 16.05
CA SER A 107 2.57 -15.39 17.24
C SER A 107 2.28 -14.23 18.20
N PRO A 108 1.20 -14.26 19.00
CA PRO A 108 0.96 -13.23 20.02
C PRO A 108 2.14 -13.19 20.99
N GLY A 109 2.98 -12.16 20.92
CA GLY A 109 4.12 -11.98 21.82
C GLY A 109 5.43 -11.43 21.22
N ALA A 110 5.55 -11.31 19.89
CA ALA A 110 6.80 -10.89 19.25
C ALA A 110 6.71 -9.46 18.65
N SER A 111 7.03 -8.43 19.44
CA SER A 111 7.60 -7.17 18.92
C SER A 111 8.09 -6.29 20.07
N SER A 112 9.36 -5.87 20.01
CA SER A 112 10.00 -4.91 20.94
C SER A 112 10.00 -3.47 20.41
N THR A 113 9.48 -3.23 19.20
CA THR A 113 9.34 -1.90 18.59
C THR A 113 7.93 -1.38 18.83
N ASP A 114 7.78 -0.08 19.09
CA ASP A 114 6.48 0.61 19.13
C ASP A 114 5.67 0.24 17.86
N PRO A 115 4.57 -0.52 17.99
CA PRO A 115 3.78 -0.96 16.86
C PRO A 115 3.25 0.19 16.00
N GLN A 116 2.98 1.34 16.62
CA GLN A 116 2.42 2.50 15.93
C GLN A 116 3.48 3.20 15.09
N LEU A 117 4.69 3.37 15.62
CA LEU A 117 5.79 3.94 14.84
C LEU A 117 6.18 3.05 13.65
N ARG A 118 6.19 1.72 13.83
CA ARG A 118 6.41 0.82 12.69
C ARG A 118 5.33 1.01 11.63
N SER A 119 4.07 1.17 12.04
CA SER A 119 2.96 1.47 11.13
C SER A 119 3.23 2.75 10.34
N HIS A 120 3.66 3.83 11.00
CA HIS A 120 4.03 5.09 10.34
C HIS A 120 5.16 4.91 9.31
N LEU A 121 6.22 4.17 9.67
CA LEU A 121 7.37 3.94 8.78
C LEU A 121 7.04 3.08 7.56
N LEU A 122 5.96 2.28 7.61
CA LEU A 122 5.44 1.54 6.48
C LEU A 122 4.48 2.39 5.63
N TRP A 123 3.43 2.92 6.25
CA TRP A 123 2.30 3.46 5.50
C TRP A 123 2.51 4.89 4.99
N LEU A 124 3.29 5.73 5.67
CA LEU A 124 3.55 7.09 5.19
C LEU A 124 4.21 7.13 3.79
N PRO A 125 5.28 6.35 3.50
CA PRO A 125 5.83 6.31 2.16
C PRO A 125 4.89 5.65 1.15
N VAL A 126 4.12 4.64 1.55
CA VAL A 126 3.07 4.01 0.69
C VAL A 126 2.06 5.06 0.25
N LEU A 127 1.43 5.78 1.18
CA LEU A 127 0.42 6.80 0.88
C LEU A 127 0.99 8.00 0.11
N ALA A 128 2.25 8.38 0.35
CA ALA A 128 2.95 9.36 -0.48
C ALA A 128 3.06 8.87 -1.93
N GLY A 129 3.47 7.60 -2.11
CA GLY A 129 3.56 6.95 -3.41
C GLY A 129 2.20 6.85 -4.11
N ASP A 130 1.14 6.53 -3.39
CA ASP A 130 -0.22 6.45 -3.92
C ASP A 130 -0.71 7.80 -4.42
N ALA A 131 -0.56 8.84 -3.60
CA ALA A 131 -0.88 10.20 -4.00
C ALA A 131 -0.07 10.62 -5.25
N PHE A 132 1.21 10.25 -5.31
CA PHE A 132 2.07 10.50 -6.46
C PHE A 132 1.61 9.75 -7.72
N VAL A 133 1.17 8.49 -7.59
CA VAL A 133 0.64 7.72 -8.72
C VAL A 133 -0.65 8.36 -9.24
N ILE A 134 -1.54 8.79 -8.33
CA ILE A 134 -2.80 9.43 -8.71
C ILE A 134 -2.56 10.73 -9.48
N GLN A 135 -1.71 11.65 -8.98
CA GLN A 135 -1.43 12.89 -9.71
C GLN A 135 -0.82 12.65 -11.11
N GLY A 136 -0.07 11.55 -11.29
CA GLY A 136 0.58 11.22 -12.56
C GLY A 136 -0.33 10.49 -13.54
N ALA A 137 -1.54 10.15 -13.10
CA ALA A 137 -2.54 9.48 -13.90
C ALA A 137 -3.67 10.39 -14.38
N LEU A 138 -3.98 11.44 -13.62
CA LEU A 138 -4.93 12.48 -14.00
C LEU A 138 -4.53 13.16 -15.31
N ASP A 139 -5.53 13.48 -16.14
CA ASP A 139 -5.35 14.22 -17.38
C ASP A 139 -4.83 15.65 -17.12
N GLU A 140 -4.16 16.25 -18.10
CA GLU A 140 -3.58 17.59 -17.98
C GLU A 140 -4.62 18.70 -17.66
N VAL A 141 -5.89 18.45 -17.97
CA VAL A 141 -6.98 19.40 -17.68
C VAL A 141 -7.49 19.31 -16.24
N GLU A 142 -7.25 18.22 -15.52
CA GLU A 142 -7.71 17.96 -14.14
C GLU A 142 -6.85 18.68 -13.07
N LYS A 143 -6.50 19.93 -13.34
CA LYS A 143 -5.47 20.68 -12.60
C LYS A 143 -5.75 20.84 -11.11
N GLU A 144 -7.02 20.90 -10.72
CA GLU A 144 -7.41 21.00 -9.30
C GLU A 144 -7.16 19.69 -8.56
N HIS A 145 -7.56 18.56 -9.14
CA HIS A 145 -7.27 17.24 -8.60
C HIS A 145 -5.76 16.98 -8.56
N VAL A 146 -5.02 17.31 -9.63
CA VAL A 146 -3.55 17.19 -9.65
C VAL A 146 -2.92 17.94 -8.48
N ARG A 147 -3.28 19.22 -8.26
CA ARG A 147 -2.74 20.00 -7.12
C ARG A 147 -3.09 19.40 -5.77
N THR A 148 -4.28 18.83 -5.64
CA THR A 148 -4.72 18.17 -4.40
C THR A 148 -3.80 16.99 -4.07
N TYR A 149 -3.52 16.13 -5.04
CA TYR A 149 -2.66 14.95 -4.85
C TYR A 149 -1.16 15.28 -4.73
N ILE A 150 -0.68 16.35 -5.39
CA ILE A 150 0.66 16.94 -5.10
C ILE A 150 0.74 17.31 -3.61
N GLY A 151 -0.29 17.99 -3.10
CA GLY A 151 -0.34 18.41 -1.71
C GLY A 151 -0.32 17.22 -0.72
N HIS A 152 -1.06 16.15 -1.02
CA HIS A 152 -1.05 14.93 -0.20
C HIS A 152 0.32 14.24 -0.23
N THR A 153 0.93 14.11 -1.41
CA THR A 153 2.28 13.55 -1.58
C THR A 153 3.27 14.24 -0.64
N GLN A 154 3.35 15.58 -0.73
CA GLN A 154 4.29 16.37 0.06
C GLN A 154 4.06 16.22 1.57
N ARG A 155 2.80 16.22 2.03
CA ARG A 155 2.50 16.10 3.46
C ARG A 155 2.85 14.72 4.02
N PHE A 156 2.68 13.65 3.24
CA PHE A 156 3.11 12.32 3.65
C PHE A 156 4.63 12.14 3.63
N GLU A 157 5.33 12.73 2.65
CA GLU A 157 6.80 12.77 2.63
C GLU A 157 7.38 13.50 3.85
N ASP A 158 6.84 14.68 4.17
CA ASP A 158 7.23 15.45 5.35
C ASP A 158 6.95 14.68 6.65
N ALA A 159 5.79 14.02 6.73
CA ALA A 159 5.44 13.18 7.87
C ALA A 159 6.36 11.96 7.99
N TYR A 160 6.77 11.34 6.89
CA TYR A 160 7.70 10.22 6.88
C TYR A 160 9.08 10.65 7.39
N ALA A 161 9.61 11.77 6.91
CA ALA A 161 10.87 12.33 7.41
C ALA A 161 10.81 12.59 8.93
N TYR A 162 9.67 13.10 9.42
CA TYR A 162 9.45 13.28 10.85
C TYR A 162 9.41 11.93 11.60
N ALA A 163 8.71 10.92 11.08
CA ALA A 163 8.66 9.58 11.68
C ALA A 163 10.05 8.95 11.82
N VAL A 164 10.94 9.14 10.84
CA VAL A 164 12.32 8.63 10.87
C VAL A 164 13.09 9.21 12.07
N GLU A 165 12.98 10.51 12.33
CA GLU A 165 13.65 11.14 13.47
C GLU A 165 13.04 10.72 14.82
N LEU A 166 11.71 10.57 14.88
CA LEU A 166 11.04 10.05 16.07
C LEU A 166 11.49 8.63 16.42
N ALA A 167 11.73 7.78 15.41
CA ALA A 167 12.35 6.47 15.60
C ALA A 167 13.72 6.58 16.26
N GLY A 168 14.47 7.61 15.92
CA GLY A 168 15.74 7.93 16.56
C GLY A 168 15.60 8.30 18.04
N PHE A 169 14.58 9.09 18.38
CA PHE A 169 14.34 9.55 19.76
C PHE A 169 13.85 8.44 20.69
N LEU A 170 13.07 7.48 20.19
CA LEU A 170 12.61 6.34 21.00
C LEU A 170 13.75 5.42 21.47
N ARG A 171 14.96 5.53 20.91
CA ARG A 171 16.16 4.84 21.43
C ARG A 171 16.54 5.26 22.85
N THR A 172 16.00 6.38 23.34
CA THR A 172 16.11 6.79 24.74
C THR A 172 15.39 5.84 25.72
N GLY A 173 14.56 4.92 25.21
CA GLY A 173 13.70 4.06 26.02
C GLY A 173 12.36 4.70 26.40
N LEU A 174 12.15 5.97 26.03
CA LEU A 174 10.84 6.59 26.08
C LEU A 174 9.91 5.89 25.09
N THR A 175 8.69 5.60 25.53
CA THR A 175 7.61 5.08 24.68
C THR A 175 6.61 6.17 24.28
N ASP A 176 6.70 7.35 24.91
CA ASP A 176 5.83 8.49 24.65
C ASP A 176 6.50 9.81 25.07
N PHE A 177 6.12 10.92 24.43
CA PHE A 177 6.53 12.29 24.75
C PHE A 177 5.68 13.32 23.98
N PRO A 178 5.50 14.57 24.47
CA PRO A 178 4.52 15.50 23.90
C PRO A 178 4.59 15.72 22.37
N ALA A 179 5.80 15.72 21.79
CA ALA A 179 5.97 15.87 20.36
C ALA A 179 5.52 14.65 19.54
N ILE A 180 5.64 13.40 20.05
CA ILE A 180 5.13 12.21 19.36
C ILE A 180 3.60 12.17 19.40
N THR A 181 2.98 12.63 20.49
CA THR A 181 1.52 12.79 20.58
C THR A 181 1.02 13.77 19.51
N ARG A 182 1.65 14.94 19.39
CA ARG A 182 1.33 15.92 18.34
C ARG A 182 1.55 15.35 16.94
N PHE A 183 2.62 14.59 16.72
CA PHE A 183 2.88 13.94 15.44
C PHE A 183 1.76 12.96 15.04
N ARG A 184 1.31 12.12 15.97
CA ARG A 184 0.18 11.21 15.75
C ARG A 184 -1.09 11.95 15.32
N GLU A 185 -1.38 13.10 15.93
CA GLU A 185 -2.51 13.95 15.53
C GLU A 185 -2.36 14.54 14.12
N ILE A 186 -1.15 14.96 13.73
CA ILE A 186 -0.86 15.45 12.39
C ILE A 186 -1.13 14.32 11.38
N VAL A 187 -0.50 13.15 11.58
CA VAL A 187 -0.68 12.00 10.68
C VAL A 187 -2.15 11.61 10.55
N ARG A 188 -2.89 11.57 11.66
CA ARG A 188 -4.33 11.25 11.63
C ARG A 188 -5.11 12.25 10.79
N ARG A 189 -4.90 13.55 10.99
CA ARG A 189 -5.58 14.61 10.20
C ARG A 189 -5.26 14.51 8.71
N GLU A 190 -3.99 14.29 8.36
CA GLU A 190 -3.58 14.17 6.96
C GLU A 190 -4.15 12.91 6.31
N THR A 191 -4.16 11.79 7.02
CA THR A 191 -4.72 10.53 6.52
C THR A 191 -6.24 10.63 6.35
N GLU A 192 -6.95 11.28 7.29
CA GLU A 192 -8.39 11.56 7.18
C GLU A 192 -8.69 12.48 5.98
N ALA A 193 -7.88 13.52 5.76
CA ALA A 193 -8.03 14.42 4.61
C ALA A 193 -7.78 13.69 3.28
N PHE A 194 -6.78 12.81 3.21
CA PHE A 194 -6.53 11.97 2.05
C PHE A 194 -7.71 11.05 1.77
N LEU A 195 -8.27 10.41 2.81
CA LEU A 195 -9.43 9.54 2.68
C LEU A 195 -10.67 10.27 2.13
N VAL A 196 -10.87 11.54 2.48
CA VAL A 196 -11.92 12.38 1.88
C VAL A 196 -11.67 12.58 0.39
N SER A 197 -10.44 12.88 -0.02
CA SER A 197 -10.08 13.03 -1.44
C SER A 197 -10.25 11.72 -2.22
N LEU A 198 -9.88 10.58 -1.64
CA LEU A 198 -10.05 9.26 -2.28
C LEU A 198 -11.51 8.89 -2.49
N ARG A 199 -12.39 9.18 -1.51
CA ARG A 199 -13.83 8.93 -1.65
C ARG A 199 -14.47 9.78 -2.74
N GLU A 200 -14.02 11.03 -2.89
CA GLU A 200 -14.48 11.87 -3.98
C GLU A 200 -13.98 11.35 -5.33
N LEU A 201 -12.70 10.97 -5.42
CA LEU A 201 -12.15 10.38 -6.65
C LEU A 201 -12.87 9.07 -7.01
N GLU A 202 -13.11 8.16 -6.07
CA GLU A 202 -13.86 6.91 -6.27
C GLU A 202 -15.28 7.19 -6.81
N ARG A 203 -15.95 8.24 -6.30
CA ARG A 203 -17.27 8.67 -6.79
C ARG A 203 -17.21 9.20 -8.23
N LEU A 204 -16.16 9.97 -8.56
CA LEU A 204 -15.96 10.50 -9.91
C LEU A 204 -15.63 9.38 -10.91
N GLU A 205 -14.74 8.48 -10.54
CA GLU A 205 -14.38 7.27 -11.30
C GLU A 205 -15.62 6.41 -11.62
N ALA A 206 -16.42 6.09 -10.59
CA ALA A 206 -17.63 5.30 -10.76
C ALA A 206 -18.67 5.96 -11.70
N GLY A 207 -18.61 7.28 -11.85
CA GLY A 207 -19.46 8.06 -12.75
C GLY A 207 -18.84 8.38 -14.12
N ASN A 208 -17.59 8.00 -14.39
CA ASN A 208 -16.78 8.50 -15.51
C ASN A 208 -16.77 10.04 -15.59
N LEU A 209 -16.62 10.71 -14.43
CA LEU A 209 -16.68 12.17 -14.30
C LEU A 209 -15.30 12.84 -14.14
N VAL A 210 -14.23 12.05 -14.09
CA VAL A 210 -12.84 12.50 -14.04
C VAL A 210 -12.11 11.93 -15.25
N LEU A 211 -11.23 12.73 -15.84
CA LEU A 211 -10.41 12.33 -16.98
C LEU A 211 -9.05 11.83 -16.48
N ASP A 212 -8.78 10.54 -16.63
CA ASP A 212 -7.49 9.96 -16.24
C ASP A 212 -7.20 8.62 -16.95
N LYS A 213 -6.18 7.90 -16.45
CA LYS A 213 -5.85 6.52 -16.86
C LYS A 213 -5.92 5.51 -15.71
N LEU A 214 -6.46 5.87 -14.54
CA LEU A 214 -6.58 4.95 -13.42
C LEU A 214 -7.84 4.11 -13.56
N PRO A 215 -7.78 2.80 -13.30
CA PRO A 215 -8.99 2.02 -13.14
C PRO A 215 -9.57 2.25 -11.73
N LEU A 216 -10.90 2.30 -11.61
CA LEU A 216 -11.62 2.45 -10.34
C LEU A 216 -11.07 1.53 -9.23
N VAL A 217 -10.78 0.26 -9.54
CA VAL A 217 -10.24 -0.71 -8.57
C VAL A 217 -8.92 -0.27 -7.91
N PHE A 218 -8.11 0.54 -8.60
CA PHE A 218 -6.87 1.11 -8.06
C PHE A 218 -7.18 2.16 -6.99
N VAL A 219 -8.17 3.03 -7.22
CA VAL A 219 -8.63 4.01 -6.23
C VAL A 219 -9.27 3.32 -5.03
N GLU A 220 -10.10 2.29 -5.28
CA GLU A 220 -10.69 1.50 -4.20
C GLU A 220 -9.63 0.76 -3.36
N HIS A 221 -8.54 0.30 -3.99
CA HIS A 221 -7.41 -0.34 -3.32
C HIS A 221 -6.71 0.63 -2.37
N ILE A 222 -6.25 1.79 -2.88
CA ILE A 222 -5.60 2.82 -2.06
C ILE A 222 -6.51 3.27 -0.91
N ARG A 223 -7.82 3.42 -1.17
CA ARG A 223 -8.79 3.75 -0.11
C ARG A 223 -8.82 2.69 0.98
N ARG A 224 -8.83 1.40 0.64
CA ARG A 224 -8.81 0.31 1.63
C ARG A 224 -7.54 0.31 2.46
N GLU A 225 -6.39 0.57 1.84
CA GLU A 225 -5.11 0.70 2.55
C GLU A 225 -5.11 1.88 3.51
N THR A 226 -5.62 3.03 3.04
CA THR A 226 -5.78 4.24 3.86
C THR A 226 -6.70 3.98 5.05
N GLU A 227 -7.83 3.30 4.85
CA GLU A 227 -8.75 2.91 5.93
C GLU A 227 -8.12 1.93 6.91
N PHE A 228 -7.37 0.95 6.40
CA PHE A 228 -6.62 0.01 7.22
C PHE A 228 -5.61 0.75 8.09
N TYR A 229 -4.84 1.68 7.52
CA TYR A 229 -3.87 2.48 8.24
C TYR A 229 -4.53 3.37 9.30
N VAL A 230 -5.63 4.07 8.99
CA VAL A 230 -6.41 4.84 9.97
C VAL A 230 -6.82 3.97 11.16
N GLY A 231 -7.25 2.74 10.91
CA GLY A 231 -7.58 1.77 11.96
C GLY A 231 -6.40 1.40 12.88
N THR A 232 -5.16 1.66 12.46
CA THR A 232 -3.95 1.47 13.27
C THR A 232 -3.51 2.73 14.04
N LEU A 233 -4.12 3.90 13.79
CA LEU A 233 -3.63 5.18 14.29
C LEU A 233 -3.99 5.49 15.76
N GLY A 234 -4.86 4.71 16.40
CA GLY A 234 -5.21 4.87 17.82
C GLY A 234 -6.11 6.04 18.15
#